data_AF-A0A3C0V3M3-F1
#
_entry.id   AF-A0A3C0V3M3-F1
#
_cell.length_a   1.000
_cell.length_b   1.000
_cell.length_c   1.000
_cell.angle_alpha   90.00
_cell.angle_beta   90.00
_cell.angle_gamma   90.00
#
_symmetry.space_group_name_H-M   'P 1'
#
loop_
_entity.id
_entity.type
_entity.pdbx_description
1 polymer ?
#
loop_
_entity_poly.entity_id
_entity_poly.type
_entity_poly.pdbx_seq_one_letter_code
_entity_poly.pdbx_strand_id
1 'polypeptide(L)'
;MTIREQTEHIEKQILHPNACLSSKSKGRARPEKEDNLRTCFQRDRDRIIHSKAFRRLKHKTQVFLAPKGDHYRTRLTHVLEVSQIARTIARALRLNEDLTEAIALGHDLGHTPFGHAGEAILRELHPGGFDHFKQSLRVVDFIEKNGQGLNLTKEVRDGIV
;
A
#
# COMPACT_ATOMS: atom_id res chain seq x y z
N MET A 1 -28.37 -3.90 8.72
CA MET A 1 -27.35 -3.41 7.78
C MET A 1 -26.30 -2.67 8.57
N THR A 2 -25.04 -3.13 8.51
CA THR A 2 -23.90 -2.49 9.21
C THR A 2 -23.42 -1.24 8.45
N ILE A 3 -22.55 -0.42 9.06
CA ILE A 3 -22.00 0.78 8.40
C ILE A 3 -21.12 0.38 7.21
N ARG A 4 -20.36 -0.72 7.34
CA ARG A 4 -19.61 -1.32 6.22
C ARG A 4 -20.55 -1.64 5.05
N GLU A 5 -21.64 -2.35 5.31
CA GLU A 5 -22.60 -2.76 4.26
C GLU A 5 -23.25 -1.55 3.57
N GLN A 6 -23.53 -0.48 4.32
CA GLN A 6 -24.03 0.78 3.75
C GLN A 6 -23.00 1.39 2.79
N THR A 7 -21.73 1.43 3.19
CA THR A 7 -20.64 1.92 2.34
C THR A 7 -20.49 1.08 1.07
N GLU A 8 -20.52 -0.25 1.20
CA GLU A 8 -20.49 -1.19 0.06
C GLU A 8 -21.68 -1.00 -0.90
N HIS A 9 -22.86 -0.67 -0.37
CA HIS A 9 -24.03 -0.36 -1.19
C HIS A 9 -23.85 0.95 -1.96
N ILE A 10 -23.33 1.99 -1.30
CA ILE A 10 -23.02 3.28 -1.93
C ILE A 10 -21.99 3.09 -3.04
N GLU A 11 -20.90 2.34 -2.80
CA GLU A 11 -19.89 2.02 -3.81
C GLU A 11 -20.52 1.47 -5.10
N LYS A 12 -21.45 0.52 -4.96
CA LYS A 12 -22.14 -0.10 -6.11
C LYS A 12 -22.98 0.91 -6.92
N GLN A 13 -23.46 1.98 -6.29
CA GLN A 13 -24.31 2.98 -6.94
C GLN A 13 -23.49 4.10 -7.59
N ILE A 14 -22.36 4.50 -6.98
CA ILE A 14 -21.64 5.72 -7.38
C ILE A 14 -20.36 5.45 -8.16
N LEU A 15 -19.77 4.26 -8.04
CA LEU A 15 -18.53 3.93 -8.73
C LEU A 15 -18.83 3.55 -10.19
N HIS A 16 -17.83 3.74 -11.04
CA HIS A 16 -17.87 3.33 -12.44
C HIS A 16 -18.17 1.83 -12.55
N PRO A 17 -18.93 1.34 -13.55
CA PRO A 17 -19.28 -0.08 -13.67
C PRO A 17 -18.09 -1.05 -13.68
N ASN A 18 -16.93 -0.59 -14.16
CA ASN A 18 -15.67 -1.35 -14.19
C ASN A 18 -14.78 -1.13 -12.95
N ALA A 19 -15.21 -0.33 -11.97
CA ALA A 19 -14.45 -0.13 -10.74
C ALA A 19 -14.51 -1.40 -9.86
N CYS A 20 -13.43 -1.62 -9.09
CA CYS A 20 -13.41 -2.68 -8.10
C CYS A 20 -14.34 -2.32 -6.92
N LEU A 21 -15.28 -3.20 -6.60
CA LEU A 21 -16.16 -3.03 -5.43
C LEU A 21 -15.58 -3.80 -4.25
N SER A 22 -15.55 -3.21 -3.07
CA SER A 22 -15.06 -3.88 -1.85
C SER A 22 -15.91 -5.11 -1.51
N SER A 23 -17.22 -5.04 -1.74
CA SER A 23 -18.16 -6.18 -1.59
C SER A 23 -17.91 -7.34 -2.56
N LYS A 24 -17.13 -7.14 -3.62
CA LYS A 24 -16.73 -8.17 -4.60
C LYS A 24 -15.26 -8.56 -4.50
N SER A 25 -14.58 -8.18 -3.42
CA SER A 25 -13.18 -8.59 -3.21
C SER A 25 -13.05 -10.12 -3.23
N LYS A 26 -11.96 -10.60 -3.80
CA LYS A 26 -11.51 -11.99 -3.73
C LYS A 26 -11.05 -12.39 -2.33
N GLY A 27 -11.06 -11.45 -1.39
CA GLY A 27 -10.79 -11.68 0.02
C GLY A 27 -9.30 -11.73 0.34
N ARG A 28 -8.99 -12.34 1.48
CA ARG A 28 -7.65 -12.41 2.09
C ARG A 28 -7.15 -13.85 2.08
N ALA A 29 -5.83 -14.02 2.12
CA ALA A 29 -5.23 -15.35 2.15
C ALA A 29 -5.63 -16.15 3.40
N ARG A 30 -5.73 -15.48 4.56
CA ARG A 30 -6.26 -16.08 5.79
C ARG A 30 -7.65 -15.52 6.07
N PRO A 31 -8.67 -16.37 6.27
CA PRO A 31 -10.01 -15.91 6.63
C PRO A 31 -9.99 -15.09 7.92
N GLU A 32 -10.73 -14.00 7.93
CA GLU A 32 -10.95 -13.17 9.10
C GLU A 32 -12.38 -12.64 9.08
N LYS A 33 -12.93 -12.38 10.27
CA LYS A 33 -14.27 -11.80 10.37
C LYS A 33 -14.27 -10.41 9.73
N GLU A 34 -15.36 -10.12 9.01
CA GLU A 34 -15.59 -8.78 8.49
C GLU A 34 -15.82 -7.76 9.60
N ASP A 35 -15.38 -6.54 9.35
CA ASP A 35 -15.56 -5.41 10.26
C ASP A 35 -16.98 -4.83 10.07
N ASN A 36 -17.61 -4.34 11.14
CA ASN A 36 -18.96 -3.76 11.05
C ASN A 36 -18.93 -2.31 10.54
N LEU A 37 -17.77 -1.65 10.58
CA LEU A 37 -17.60 -0.24 10.25
C LEU A 37 -16.87 -0.03 8.93
N ARG A 38 -15.76 -0.75 8.71
CA ARG A 38 -14.83 -0.48 7.61
C ARG A 38 -14.91 -1.53 6.50
N THR A 39 -14.81 -1.09 5.24
CA THR A 39 -14.66 -1.99 4.08
C THR A 39 -13.31 -2.71 4.11
N CYS A 40 -13.18 -3.78 3.32
CA CYS A 40 -11.94 -4.56 3.27
C CYS A 40 -10.72 -3.72 2.87
N PHE A 41 -10.88 -2.76 1.96
CA PHE A 41 -9.80 -1.87 1.50
C PHE A 41 -9.45 -0.78 2.51
N GLN A 42 -10.43 -0.25 3.24
CA GLN A 42 -10.17 0.66 4.37
C GLN A 42 -9.34 -0.03 5.45
N ARG A 43 -9.67 -1.29 5.77
CA ARG A 43 -8.88 -2.09 6.71
C ARG A 43 -7.44 -2.31 6.23
N ASP A 44 -7.24 -2.50 4.93
CA ASP A 44 -5.91 -2.68 4.35
C ASP A 44 -5.08 -1.41 4.43
N ARG A 45 -5.66 -0.28 4.05
CA ARG A 45 -5.05 1.04 4.22
C ARG A 45 -4.57 1.23 5.66
N ASP A 46 -5.44 1.00 6.63
CA ASP A 46 -5.12 1.19 8.04
C ASP A 46 -3.96 0.26 8.47
N ARG A 47 -3.98 -1.02 8.05
CA ARG A 47 -2.90 -1.97 8.34
C ARG A 47 -1.55 -1.51 7.79
N ILE A 48 -1.54 -0.96 6.57
CA ILE A 48 -0.33 -0.43 5.93
C ILE A 48 0.19 0.78 6.71
N ILE A 49 -0.66 1.78 6.98
CA ILE A 49 -0.28 3.01 7.69
C ILE A 49 0.31 2.69 9.07
N HIS A 50 -0.27 1.73 9.79
CA HIS A 50 0.18 1.35 11.13
C HIS A 50 1.34 0.34 11.16
N SER A 51 1.84 -0.10 10.00
CA SER A 51 2.96 -1.05 9.91
C SER A 51 4.31 -0.42 10.32
N LYS A 52 5.25 -1.26 10.78
CA LYS A 52 6.60 -0.78 11.09
C LYS A 52 7.33 -0.34 9.82
N ALA A 53 7.15 -1.07 8.71
CA ALA A 53 7.72 -0.72 7.41
C ALA A 53 7.29 0.67 6.93
N PHE A 54 6.01 1.02 7.03
CA PHE A 54 5.51 2.35 6.62
C PHE A 54 6.14 3.46 7.47
N ARG A 55 6.21 3.27 8.80
CA ARG A 55 6.88 4.23 9.70
C ARG A 55 8.35 4.46 9.35
N ARG A 56 9.05 3.40 8.91
CA ARG A 56 10.47 3.50 8.51
C ARG A 56 10.67 4.33 7.24
N LEU A 57 9.64 4.53 6.41
CA LEU A 57 9.74 5.40 5.23
C LEU A 57 10.10 6.85 5.60
N LYS A 58 9.76 7.30 6.81
CA LYS A 58 10.17 8.61 7.35
C LYS A 58 11.69 8.80 7.35
N HIS A 59 12.43 7.71 7.54
CA HIS A 59 13.89 7.73 7.68
C HIS A 59 14.61 7.25 6.43
N LYS A 60 13.91 7.09 5.31
CA LYS A 60 14.49 6.74 4.00
C LYS A 60 14.42 7.95 3.08
N THR A 61 15.55 8.35 2.52
CA THR A 61 15.62 9.45 1.56
C THR A 61 15.06 9.03 0.21
N GLN A 62 14.44 9.98 -0.49
CA GLN A 62 14.14 9.89 -1.90
C GLN A 62 15.25 10.67 -2.64
N VAL A 63 16.23 9.95 -3.19
CA VAL A 63 17.17 10.43 -4.23
C VAL A 63 18.30 11.42 -3.82
N PHE A 64 18.74 11.54 -2.55
CA PHE A 64 19.94 12.35 -2.24
C PHE A 64 20.87 11.77 -1.16
N LEU A 65 22.18 11.84 -1.45
CA LEU A 65 23.31 11.40 -0.61
C LEU A 65 24.00 12.54 0.17
N ALA A 66 23.64 13.82 -0.05
CA ALA A 66 24.31 14.96 0.59
C ALA A 66 23.37 16.16 0.79
N PRO A 67 22.60 16.22 1.89
CA PRO A 67 21.67 17.31 2.15
C PRO A 67 22.42 18.60 2.59
N LYS A 68 22.24 19.70 1.85
CA LYS A 68 22.69 21.07 2.19
C LYS A 68 21.53 22.02 2.58
N GLY A 69 20.28 21.56 2.64
CA GLY A 69 19.09 22.35 3.00
C GLY A 69 18.01 21.58 3.78
N ASP A 70 16.86 22.22 4.04
CA ASP A 70 15.93 21.72 5.07
C ASP A 70 14.66 21.01 4.53
N HIS A 71 14.47 20.98 3.20
CA HIS A 71 13.22 20.53 2.56
C HIS A 71 13.38 19.27 1.68
N TYR A 72 14.13 18.27 2.15
CA TYR A 72 14.32 17.04 1.39
C TYR A 72 13.13 16.10 1.49
N ARG A 73 12.73 15.54 0.34
CA ARG A 73 11.72 14.49 0.28
C ARG A 73 12.26 13.20 0.89
N THR A 74 11.51 12.68 1.85
CA THR A 74 11.60 11.30 2.31
C THR A 74 10.72 10.41 1.44
N ARG A 75 10.89 9.09 1.55
CA ARG A 75 9.95 8.15 0.95
C ARG A 75 8.56 8.29 1.53
N LEU A 76 8.43 8.63 2.81
CA LEU A 76 7.12 8.90 3.40
C LEU A 76 6.42 10.07 2.72
N THR A 77 7.12 11.21 2.53
CA THR A 77 6.52 12.36 1.83
C THR A 77 6.18 12.02 0.38
N HIS A 78 7.04 11.26 -0.31
CA HIS A 78 6.76 10.80 -1.67
C HIS A 78 5.50 9.93 -1.74
N VAL A 79 5.37 8.93 -0.85
CA VAL A 79 4.22 8.03 -0.80
C VAL A 79 2.92 8.79 -0.46
N LEU A 80 2.99 9.81 0.38
CA LEU A 80 1.84 10.68 0.66
C LEU A 80 1.43 11.51 -0.57
N GLU A 81 2.38 12.07 -1.31
CA GLU A 81 2.11 12.79 -2.57
C GLU A 81 1.51 11.85 -3.63
N VAL A 82 2.08 10.65 -3.80
CA VAL A 82 1.56 9.62 -4.73
C VAL A 82 0.13 9.23 -4.34
N SER A 83 -0.14 8.97 -3.06
CA SER A 83 -1.48 8.65 -2.57
C SER A 83 -2.48 9.77 -2.88
N GLN A 84 -2.11 11.02 -2.62
CA GLN A 84 -2.98 12.17 -2.88
C GLN A 84 -3.31 12.29 -4.38
N ILE A 85 -2.31 12.19 -5.26
CA ILE A 85 -2.52 12.26 -6.72
C ILE A 85 -3.36 11.07 -7.20
N ALA A 86 -3.04 9.85 -6.76
CA ALA A 86 -3.74 8.64 -7.17
C ALA A 86 -5.22 8.69 -6.78
N ARG A 87 -5.53 9.16 -5.56
CA ARG A 87 -6.92 9.36 -5.11
C ARG A 87 -7.66 10.41 -5.92
N THR A 88 -7.02 11.52 -6.28
CA THR A 88 -7.62 12.54 -7.17
C THR A 88 -8.00 11.93 -8.51
N ILE A 89 -7.12 11.13 -9.12
CA ILE A 89 -7.38 10.43 -10.39
C ILE A 89 -8.52 9.41 -10.20
N ALA A 90 -8.46 8.58 -9.16
CA ALA A 90 -9.49 7.59 -8.87
C ALA A 90 -10.87 8.24 -8.70
N ARG A 91 -10.95 9.34 -7.94
CA ARG A 91 -12.20 10.09 -7.74
C ARG A 91 -12.77 10.63 -9.06
N ALA A 92 -11.92 11.25 -9.88
CA ALA A 92 -12.32 11.81 -11.17
C ALA A 92 -12.90 10.72 -12.11
N LEU A 93 -12.34 9.51 -12.05
CA LEU A 93 -12.76 8.36 -12.84
C LEU A 93 -13.82 7.48 -12.15
N ARG A 94 -14.31 7.88 -10.96
CA ARG A 94 -15.22 7.09 -10.12
C ARG A 94 -14.72 5.66 -9.85
N LEU A 95 -13.41 5.51 -9.64
CA LEU A 95 -12.77 4.28 -9.16
C LEU A 95 -12.76 4.21 -7.63
N ASN A 96 -12.43 3.05 -7.08
CA ASN A 96 -12.39 2.85 -5.62
C ASN A 96 -11.18 3.58 -5.01
N GLU A 97 -11.44 4.68 -4.30
CA GLU A 97 -10.39 5.50 -3.67
C GLU A 97 -9.65 4.76 -2.55
N ASP A 98 -10.34 3.96 -1.73
CA ASP A 98 -9.73 3.26 -0.60
C ASP A 98 -8.76 2.17 -1.08
N LEU A 99 -9.13 1.44 -2.15
CA LEU A 99 -8.22 0.48 -2.82
C LEU A 99 -7.00 1.20 -3.39
N THR A 100 -7.22 2.30 -4.10
CA THR A 100 -6.16 3.09 -4.74
C THR A 100 -5.18 3.63 -3.69
N GLU A 101 -5.70 4.17 -2.60
CA GLU A 101 -4.92 4.68 -1.47
C GLU A 101 -4.12 3.56 -0.80
N ALA A 102 -4.74 2.41 -0.51
CA ALA A 102 -4.03 1.28 0.09
C ALA A 102 -2.85 0.81 -0.78
N ILE A 103 -3.04 0.71 -2.10
CA ILE A 103 -1.98 0.36 -3.05
C ILE A 103 -0.86 1.41 -3.03
N ALA A 104 -1.23 2.69 -3.18
CA ALA A 104 -0.27 3.79 -3.21
C ALA A 104 0.57 3.86 -1.92
N LEU A 105 -0.03 3.60 -0.76
CA LEU A 105 0.69 3.56 0.52
C LEU A 105 1.57 2.31 0.68
N GLY A 106 1.21 1.21 0.03
CA GLY A 106 1.89 -0.08 0.11
C GLY A 106 3.04 -0.28 -0.88
N HIS A 107 3.02 0.42 -2.02
CA HIS A 107 3.91 0.11 -3.16
C HIS A 107 5.40 0.21 -2.80
N ASP A 108 5.77 1.12 -1.90
CA ASP A 108 7.16 1.47 -1.61
C ASP A 108 7.69 0.91 -0.27
N LEU A 109 6.93 0.02 0.38
CA LEU A 109 7.30 -0.53 1.71
C LEU A 109 8.62 -1.29 1.70
N GLY A 110 8.92 -1.98 0.60
CA GLY A 110 10.08 -2.83 0.40
C GLY A 110 11.36 -2.10 0.05
N HIS A 111 11.31 -0.77 -0.13
CA HIS A 111 12.48 -0.06 -0.61
C HIS A 111 13.66 -0.16 0.34
N THR A 112 14.84 -0.36 -0.24
CA THR A 112 16.12 -0.42 0.44
C THR A 112 16.51 0.93 1.04
N PRO A 113 17.39 0.95 2.07
CA PRO A 113 18.16 2.15 2.39
C PRO A 113 18.89 2.68 1.15
N PHE A 114 19.10 4.00 1.07
CA PHE A 114 19.79 4.68 -0.05
C PHE A 114 19.13 4.53 -1.43
N GLY A 115 17.85 4.16 -1.49
CA GLY A 115 17.13 4.15 -2.75
C GLY A 115 17.71 3.18 -3.77
N HIS A 116 17.70 3.56 -5.05
CA HIS A 116 18.11 2.69 -6.14
C HIS A 116 19.57 2.22 -6.04
N ALA A 117 20.45 2.98 -5.37
CA ALA A 117 21.81 2.53 -5.11
C ALA A 117 21.83 1.29 -4.21
N GLY A 118 21.06 1.30 -3.12
CA GLY A 118 20.93 0.12 -2.24
C GLY A 118 20.24 -1.05 -2.94
N GLU A 119 19.29 -0.77 -3.83
CA GLU A 119 18.62 -1.78 -4.65
C GLU A 119 19.59 -2.45 -5.65
N ALA A 120 20.42 -1.67 -6.35
CA ALA A 120 21.41 -2.16 -7.30
C ALA A 120 22.44 -3.08 -6.60
N ILE A 121 22.99 -2.63 -5.47
CA ILE A 121 23.95 -3.43 -4.69
C ILE A 121 23.31 -4.73 -4.18
N LEU A 122 22.07 -4.68 -3.67
CA LEU A 122 21.41 -5.91 -3.23
C LEU A 122 21.08 -6.87 -4.37
N ARG A 123 20.84 -6.36 -5.58
CA ARG A 123 20.63 -7.19 -6.77
C ARG A 123 21.91 -7.95 -7.17
N GLU A 124 23.08 -7.34 -6.98
CA GLU A 124 24.38 -7.99 -7.22
C GLU A 124 24.74 -8.99 -6.11
N LEU A 125 24.47 -8.66 -4.85
CA LEU A 125 24.86 -9.47 -3.70
C LEU A 125 23.93 -10.66 -3.41
N HIS A 126 22.63 -10.53 -3.69
CA HIS A 126 21.66 -11.58 -3.40
C HIS A 126 21.54 -12.54 -4.59
N PRO A 127 21.80 -13.86 -4.43
CA PRO A 127 21.81 -14.82 -5.55
C PRO A 127 20.50 -14.88 -6.36
N GLY A 128 19.36 -14.56 -5.74
CA GLY A 128 18.05 -14.49 -6.41
C GLY A 128 17.68 -13.11 -6.97
N GLY A 129 18.64 -12.16 -6.98
CA GLY A 129 18.38 -10.75 -7.24
C GLY A 129 17.58 -10.07 -6.13
N PHE A 130 17.29 -8.78 -6.32
CA PHE A 130 16.45 -7.99 -5.43
C PHE A 130 15.69 -6.94 -6.25
N ASP A 131 14.39 -6.83 -6.01
CA ASP A 131 13.55 -5.75 -6.52
C ASP A 131 12.65 -5.22 -5.39
N HIS A 132 12.59 -3.90 -5.23
CA HIS A 132 11.89 -3.31 -4.09
C HIS A 132 10.38 -3.64 -4.08
N PHE A 133 9.72 -3.72 -5.23
CA PHE A 133 8.28 -4.01 -5.32
C PHE A 133 7.95 -5.45 -4.89
N LYS A 134 8.79 -6.43 -5.26
CA LYS A 134 8.69 -7.81 -4.75
C LYS A 134 8.91 -7.84 -3.24
N GLN A 135 9.87 -7.04 -2.75
CA GLN A 135 10.11 -6.90 -1.33
C GLN A 135 8.93 -6.20 -0.61
N SER A 136 8.22 -5.26 -1.24
CA SER A 136 7.01 -4.63 -0.68
C SER A 136 5.93 -5.69 -0.45
N LEU A 137 5.71 -6.58 -1.41
CA LEU A 137 4.80 -7.70 -1.25
C LEU A 137 5.27 -8.66 -0.14
N ARG A 138 6.57 -8.98 -0.10
CA ARG A 138 7.14 -9.80 0.98
C ARG A 138 6.97 -9.17 2.36
N VAL A 139 7.09 -7.84 2.48
CA VAL A 139 6.89 -7.11 3.73
C VAL A 139 5.48 -7.34 4.28
N VAL A 140 4.47 -7.16 3.42
CA VAL A 140 3.06 -7.27 3.82
C VAL A 140 2.59 -8.70 3.98
N ASP A 141 3.24 -9.68 3.34
CA ASP A 141 2.84 -11.08 3.45
C ASP A 141 3.55 -11.83 4.58
N PHE A 142 4.83 -11.51 4.85
CA PHE A 142 5.70 -12.38 5.65
C PHE A 142 6.58 -11.67 6.68
N ILE A 143 6.76 -10.35 6.66
CA ILE A 143 7.71 -9.67 7.57
C ILE A 143 6.98 -8.97 8.72
N GLU A 144 5.95 -8.19 8.39
CA GLU A 144 5.22 -7.44 9.39
C GLU A 144 4.54 -8.38 10.41
N LYS A 145 4.19 -7.84 11.59
CA LYS A 145 3.57 -8.61 12.68
C LYS A 145 4.37 -9.87 13.07
N ASN A 146 5.69 -9.72 13.17
CA ASN A 146 6.63 -10.78 13.60
C ASN A 146 6.51 -12.06 12.76
N GLY A 147 6.50 -11.92 11.43
CA GLY A 147 6.44 -13.09 10.53
C GLY A 147 5.04 -13.44 10.02
N GLN A 148 3.98 -12.83 10.58
CA GLN A 148 2.60 -13.16 10.20
C GLN A 148 2.12 -12.40 8.96
N GLY A 149 2.74 -11.26 8.64
CA GLY A 149 2.23 -10.33 7.62
C GLY A 149 0.98 -9.56 8.07
N LEU A 150 0.49 -8.70 7.18
CA LEU A 150 -0.68 -7.85 7.36
C LEU A 150 -1.98 -8.52 6.88
N ASN A 151 -1.92 -9.67 6.22
CA ASN A 151 -3.09 -10.39 5.67
C ASN A 151 -3.95 -9.50 4.77
N LEU A 152 -3.35 -8.73 3.86
CA LEU A 152 -4.09 -7.80 3.00
C LEU A 152 -4.98 -8.54 2.00
N THR A 153 -5.98 -7.85 1.46
CA THR A 153 -6.82 -8.35 0.37
C THR A 153 -5.98 -8.63 -0.87
N LYS A 154 -6.47 -9.55 -1.72
CA LYS A 154 -5.78 -9.91 -2.95
C LYS A 154 -5.60 -8.70 -3.88
N GLU A 155 -6.58 -7.82 -3.96
CA GLU A 155 -6.53 -6.64 -4.83
C GLU A 155 -5.42 -5.67 -4.44
N VAL A 156 -5.25 -5.41 -3.14
CA VAL A 156 -4.17 -4.54 -2.65
C VAL A 156 -2.81 -5.18 -2.89
N ARG A 157 -2.69 -6.49 -2.66
CA ARG A 157 -1.44 -7.24 -2.93
C ARG A 157 -1.09 -7.22 -4.41
N ASP A 158 -2.06 -7.50 -5.27
CA ASP A 158 -1.89 -7.51 -6.73
C ASP A 158 -1.57 -6.09 -7.25
N GLY A 159 -2.03 -5.02 -6.59
CA GLY A 159 -1.68 -3.65 -6.96
C GLY A 159 -0.32 -3.14 -6.46
N ILE A 160 0.27 -3.78 -5.44
CA ILE A 160 1.61 -3.44 -4.92
C ILE A 160 2.73 -3.91 -5.86
N VAL A 161 2.48 -4.93 -6.69
CA VAL A 161 3.48 -5.65 -7.52
C VAL A 161 3.28 -5.40 -9.00
#